data_AF-A0A9X3YGC9-F1
#
_entry.id   AF-A0A9X3YGC9-F1
#
_cell.length_a   1.000
_cell.length_b   1.000
_cell.length_c   1.000
_cell.angle_alpha   90.00
_cell.angle_beta   90.00
_cell.angle_gamma   90.00
#
_symmetry.space_group_name_H-M   'P 1'
#
loop_
_entity.id
_entity.type
_entity.pdbx_description
1 polymer ?
#
loop_
_entity_poly.entity_id
_entity_poly.type
_entity_poly.pdbx_seq_one_letter_code
_entity_poly.pdbx_strand_id
1 'polypeptide(L)'
;MTIGNLMRLLSDGEVHSGEQLGEALGISRAAVWKQLKKLEALGVGLVAVKGRGYRLAQRLEPLEGAKIVERLPAQARHHLAR
;
A
#
# COMPACT_ATOMS: atom_id res chain seq x y z
N MET A 1 -6.31 -3.28 10.98
CA MET A 1 -5.99 -2.86 9.60
C MET A 1 -4.63 -2.17 9.59
N THR A 2 -3.76 -2.50 8.64
CA THR A 2 -2.41 -1.91 8.53
C THR A 2 -2.32 -0.94 7.35
N ILE A 3 -1.43 0.04 7.44
CA ILE A 3 -1.13 1.00 6.37
C ILE A 3 -0.69 0.30 5.07
N GLY A 4 -0.11 -0.89 5.17
CA GLY A 4 0.29 -1.73 4.04
C GLY A 4 -0.87 -2.24 3.18
N ASN A 5 -2.09 -2.33 3.71
CA ASN A 5 -3.25 -2.71 2.89
C ASN A 5 -3.65 -1.57 1.93
N LEU A 6 -3.65 -0.32 2.42
CA LEU A 6 -3.91 0.85 1.58
C LEU A 6 -2.81 1.02 0.52
N MET A 7 -1.54 0.81 0.90
CA MET A 7 -0.42 0.87 -0.04
C MET A 7 -0.53 -0.18 -1.15
N ARG A 8 -0.98 -1.40 -0.82
CA ARG A 8 -1.23 -2.45 -1.83
C ARG A 8 -2.34 -2.08 -2.81
N LEU A 9 -3.44 -1.51 -2.33
CA LEU A 9 -4.54 -1.07 -3.20
C LEU A 9 -4.09 0.00 -4.20
N LEU A 10 -3.23 0.94 -3.77
CA LEU A 10 -2.73 2.01 -4.63
C LEU A 10 -1.50 1.62 -5.45
N SER A 11 -0.96 0.40 -5.26
CA SER A 11 0.31 -0.02 -5.86
C SER A 11 0.23 -0.18 -7.38
N ASP A 12 -0.97 -0.38 -7.92
CA ASP A 12 -1.23 -0.46 -9.36
C ASP A 12 -0.91 0.84 -10.11
N GLY A 13 -0.88 1.98 -9.40
CA GLY A 13 -0.64 3.32 -9.95
C GLY A 13 -1.92 4.00 -10.49
N GLU A 14 -3.07 3.34 -10.39
CA GLU A 14 -4.34 3.82 -10.87
C GLU A 14 -5.02 4.77 -9.87
N VAL A 15 -6.02 5.50 -10.34
CA VAL A 15 -6.78 6.45 -9.51
C VAL A 15 -7.93 5.73 -8.82
N HIS A 16 -7.90 5.72 -7.49
CA HIS A 16 -8.93 5.12 -6.65
C HIS A 16 -9.66 6.19 -5.84
N SER A 17 -10.99 6.15 -5.83
CA SER A 17 -11.78 7.10 -5.04
C SER A 17 -11.63 6.83 -3.55
N GLY A 18 -11.76 7.88 -2.72
CA GLY A 18 -11.71 7.71 -1.26
C GLY A 18 -12.85 6.86 -0.69
N GLU A 19 -13.94 6.71 -1.44
CA GLU A 19 -15.07 5.84 -1.10
C GLU A 19 -14.75 4.39 -1.44
N GLN A 20 -14.24 4.10 -2.65
CA GLN A 20 -13.78 2.77 -3.06
C GLN A 20 -12.71 2.22 -2.11
N LEU A 21 -11.74 3.06 -1.76
CA LEU A 21 -10.70 2.71 -0.78
C LEU A 21 -11.30 2.46 0.61
N GLY A 22 -12.35 3.20 0.98
CA GLY A 22 -13.05 3.04 2.24
C GLY A 22 -13.79 1.70 2.30
N GLU A 23 -14.56 1.38 1.27
CA GLU A 23 -15.30 0.12 1.14
C GLU A 23 -14.36 -1.09 1.12
N ALA A 24 -13.32 -1.06 0.27
CA ALA A 24 -12.34 -2.15 0.16
C ALA A 24 -11.59 -2.42 1.48
N LEU A 25 -11.48 -1.40 2.33
CA LEU A 25 -10.81 -1.48 3.61
C LEU A 25 -11.80 -1.62 4.79
N GLY A 26 -13.12 -1.50 4.57
CA GLY A 26 -14.12 -1.50 5.64
C GLY A 26 -13.98 -0.32 6.61
N ILE A 27 -13.58 0.86 6.12
CA ILE A 27 -13.43 2.09 6.92
C ILE A 27 -14.08 3.29 6.26
N SER A 28 -14.32 4.34 7.04
CA SER A 28 -14.84 5.60 6.49
C SER A 28 -13.82 6.29 5.59
N ARG A 29 -14.33 7.08 4.63
CA ARG A 29 -13.52 7.97 3.78
C ARG A 29 -12.59 8.89 4.59
N ALA A 30 -13.04 9.37 5.75
CA ALA A 30 -12.22 10.20 6.64
C ALA A 30 -11.05 9.41 7.25
N ALA A 31 -11.24 8.13 7.57
CA ALA A 31 -10.17 7.26 8.02
C ALA A 31 -9.16 6.96 6.90
N VAL A 32 -9.63 6.78 5.66
CA VAL A 32 -8.75 6.66 4.47
C VAL A 32 -7.85 7.89 4.35
N TRP A 33 -8.40 9.09 4.45
CA TRP A 33 -7.62 10.34 4.40
C TRP A 33 -6.51 10.39 5.46
N LYS A 34 -6.80 9.97 6.70
CA LYS A 34 -5.78 9.90 7.77
C LYS A 34 -4.65 8.93 7.42
N GLN A 35 -4.96 7.80 6.77
CA GLN A 35 -3.94 6.83 6.35
C GLN A 35 -3.14 7.34 5.15
N LEU A 36 -3.77 8.01 4.18
CA LEU A 36 -3.08 8.65 3.05
C LEU A 36 -2.08 9.69 3.55
N LYS A 37 -2.45 10.50 4.54
CA LYS A 37 -1.55 11.48 5.18
C LYS A 37 -0.37 10.82 5.89
N LYS A 38 -0.57 9.65 6.50
CA LYS A 38 0.53 8.88 7.07
C LYS A 38 1.47 8.35 5.99
N LEU A 39 0.96 7.89 4.85
CA LEU A 39 1.79 7.47 3.71
C LEU A 39 2.63 8.63 3.18
N GLU A 40 2.03 9.81 2.98
CA GLU A 40 2.77 11.01 2.57
C GLU A 40 3.87 11.37 3.58
N ALA A 41 3.60 11.27 4.89
CA ALA A 41 4.59 11.51 5.93
C ALA A 41 5.76 10.50 5.93
N LEU A 42 5.56 9.32 5.34
CA LEU A 42 6.62 8.33 5.11
C LEU A 42 7.41 8.59 3.80
N GLY A 43 7.16 9.71 3.12
CA GLY A 43 7.80 10.04 1.85
C GLY A 43 7.18 9.35 0.63
N VAL A 44 6.02 8.71 0.78
CA VAL A 44 5.32 8.11 -0.36
C VAL A 44 4.70 9.22 -1.19
N GLY A 45 5.16 9.35 -2.44
CA GLY A 45 4.59 10.32 -3.39
C GLY A 45 3.14 9.97 -3.70
N LEU A 46 2.22 10.82 -3.27
CA LEU A 46 0.78 10.63 -3.43
C LEU A 46 0.20 11.78 -4.26
N VAL A 47 -0.68 11.47 -5.20
CA VAL A 47 -1.29 12.45 -6.10
C VAL A 47 -2.80 12.42 -5.91
N ALA A 48 -3.36 13.54 -5.46
CA ALA A 48 -4.81 13.74 -5.41
C ALA A 48 -5.31 14.23 -6.78
N VAL A 49 -6.17 13.44 -7.42
CA VAL A 49 -6.82 13.80 -8.69
C VAL A 49 -8.18 14.39 -8.37
N LYS A 50 -8.32 15.71 -8.58
CA LYS A 50 -9.52 16.48 -8.25
C LYS A 50 -10.78 15.81 -8.82
N GLY A 51 -11.75 15.54 -7.95
CA GLY A 51 -13.04 14.94 -8.31
C GLY A 51 -13.00 13.43 -8.62
N ARG A 52 -11.83 12.77 -8.60
CA ARG A 52 -11.71 11.34 -8.93
C ARG A 52 -11.19 10.50 -7.77
N GLY A 53 -10.13 10.95 -7.09
CA GLY A 53 -9.54 10.14 -6.02
C GLY A 53 -8.04 10.35 -5.83
N TYR A 54 -7.35 9.27 -5.51
CA TYR A 54 -5.94 9.25 -5.13
C TYR A 54 -5.21 8.16 -5.89
N ARG A 55 -3.94 8.43 -6.23
CA ARG A 55 -3.01 7.44 -6.77
C ARG A 55 -1.62 7.66 -6.21
N LEU A 56 -0.75 6.67 -6.36
CA LEU A 56 0.68 6.89 -6.17
C LEU A 56 1.24 7.71 -7.34
N ALA A 57 2.25 8.52 -7.04
CA ALA A 57 3.00 9.27 -8.03
C ALA A 57 3.71 8.33 -9.01
N GLN A 58 4.19 7.19 -8.51
CA GLN A 58 4.81 6.11 -9.27
C GLN A 58 4.18 4.77 -8.90
N ARG A 59 4.10 3.85 -9.85
CA ARG A 59 3.69 2.47 -9.60
C ARG A 59 4.68 1.82 -8.65
N LEU A 60 4.18 1.00 -7.73
CA LEU A 60 5.01 0.24 -6.80
C LEU A 60 4.78 -1.25 -7.01
N GLU A 61 5.83 -2.03 -6.81
CA GLU A 61 5.74 -3.49 -6.73
C GLU A 61 5.95 -3.90 -5.26
N PRO A 62 4.87 -4.19 -4.51
CA PRO A 62 5.00 -4.57 -3.12
C PRO A 62 5.76 -5.89 -2.98
N LEU A 63 6.74 -5.92 -2.09
CA LEU A 63 7.46 -7.15 -1.78
C LEU A 63 6.57 -8.13 -1.02
N GLU A 64 6.49 -9.35 -1.52
CA GLU A 64 5.80 -10.46 -0.86
C GLU A 64 6.80 -11.31 -0.08
N GLY A 65 6.98 -10.99 1.20
CA GLY A 65 7.98 -11.63 2.06
C GLY A 65 7.92 -13.17 2.05
N ALA A 66 6.72 -13.74 2.10
CA ALA A 66 6.52 -15.20 2.03
C ALA A 66 7.06 -15.79 0.71
N LYS A 67 6.75 -15.19 -0.44
CA LYS A 67 7.23 -15.64 -1.76
C LYS A 67 8.73 -15.46 -1.90
N ILE A 68 9.29 -14.38 -1.35
CA ILE A 68 10.72 -14.14 -1.35
C ILE A 68 11.41 -15.26 -0.57
N VAL A 69 10.96 -15.54 0.66
CA VAL A 69 11.53 -16.59 1.52
C VAL A 69 11.36 -17.98 0.90
N GLU A 70 10.21 -18.27 0.30
CA GLU A 70 9.95 -19.52 -0.42
C GLU A 70 10.93 -19.74 -1.58
N ARG A 71 11.38 -18.67 -2.24
CA ARG A 71 12.35 -18.74 -3.36
C ARG A 71 13.80 -18.73 -2.91
N LEU A 72 14.08 -18.49 -1.63
CA LEU A 72 15.45 -18.57 -1.11
C LEU A 72 15.94 -20.02 -1.02
N PRO A 73 17.23 -20.29 -1.30
CA PRO A 73 17.86 -21.58 -0.99
C PRO A 73 17.73 -21.94 0.49
N ALA A 74 17.62 -23.23 0.82
CA ALA A 74 17.43 -23.70 2.19
C ALA A 74 18.52 -23.16 3.16
N GLN A 75 19.78 -23.14 2.71
CA GLN A 75 20.92 -22.60 3.47
C GLN A 75 20.73 -21.10 3.80
N ALA A 76 20.23 -20.31 2.84
CA ALA A 76 19.99 -18.88 3.03
C ALA A 76 18.84 -18.63 4.04
N ARG A 77 17.84 -19.50 4.09
CA ARG A 77 16.73 -19.37 5.05
C ARG A 77 17.19 -19.51 6.50
N HIS A 78 18.27 -20.26 6.77
CA HIS A 78 18.81 -20.42 8.12
C HIS A 78 19.41 -19.12 8.69
N HIS A 79 19.74 -18.15 7.84
CA HIS A 79 20.28 -16.85 8.26
C HIS A 79 19.20 -15.80 8.56
N LEU A 80 17.92 -16.09 8.28
CA LEU A 80 16.82 -15.19 8.60
C LEU A 80 16.57 -15.24 10.11
N ALA A 81 17.00 -14.20 10.83
CA ALA A 81 16.61 -13.99 12.22
C ALA A 81 15.10 -13.66 12.30
N ARG A 82 14.46 -14.11 13.38
CA ARG A 82 13.03 -13.96 13.60
C ARG A 82 12.67 -12.55 14.08
#